data_AF-A0AAW8F626-F1
#
_entry.id   AF-A0AAW8F626-F1
#
_cell.length_a   1.000
_cell.length_b   1.000
_cell.length_c   1.000
_cell.angle_alpha   90.00
_cell.angle_beta   90.00
_cell.angle_gamma   90.00
#
_symmetry.space_group_name_H-M   'P 1'
#
loop_
_entity.id
_entity.type
_entity.pdbx_description
1 polymer ?
#
loop_
_entity_poly.entity_id
_entity_poly.type
_entity_poly.pdbx_seq_one_letter_code
_entity_poly.pdbx_strand_id
1 'polypeptide(L)'
;MSKQDSRVIHHPAVVAHRNSRADNVQLRIADAITKFAGSMPFVYLHAVAFVVWMLLLESSPWPTLTLVVSLEAIFLSAFVMIGQNRQAAFQQIKADHDFVEQELELRTNTELTRAIHLMTTELHRRLIEDAAEQ
;
A
#
# COMPACT_ATOMS: atom_id res chain seq x y z
N MET A 1 14.11 -14.26 -40.89
CA MET A 1 13.73 -14.44 -39.47
C MET A 1 14.31 -13.28 -38.67
N SER A 2 13.51 -12.24 -38.43
CA SER A 2 13.97 -11.01 -37.77
C SER A 2 14.01 -11.21 -36.26
N LYS A 3 15.16 -10.92 -35.64
CA LYS A 3 15.34 -10.90 -34.18
C LYS A 3 14.61 -9.68 -33.63
N GLN A 4 13.55 -9.90 -32.85
CA GLN A 4 12.85 -8.84 -32.13
C GLN A 4 13.61 -8.57 -30.82
N ASP A 5 14.35 -7.47 -30.81
CA ASP A 5 15.10 -6.93 -29.66
C ASP A 5 14.10 -6.29 -28.69
N SER A 6 13.80 -7.01 -27.60
CA SER A 6 12.90 -6.57 -26.52
C SER A 6 13.59 -5.48 -25.68
N ARG A 7 13.60 -4.24 -26.17
CA ARG A 7 13.96 -3.07 -25.35
C ARG A 7 12.92 -2.90 -24.25
N VAL A 8 13.25 -3.35 -23.05
CA VAL A 8 12.54 -3.01 -21.82
C VAL A 8 12.69 -1.50 -21.61
N ILE A 9 11.64 -0.75 -21.94
CA ILE A 9 11.57 0.70 -21.70
C ILE A 9 11.36 0.90 -20.20
N HIS A 10 12.45 1.07 -19.46
CA HIS A 10 12.37 1.49 -18.07
C HIS A 10 11.86 2.94 -18.02
N HIS A 11 10.66 3.13 -17.45
CA HIS A 11 10.02 4.44 -17.29
C HIS A 11 10.95 5.43 -16.56
N PRO A 12 11.12 6.68 -17.05
CA PRO A 12 12.11 7.64 -16.52
C PRO A 12 11.88 8.02 -15.05
N ALA A 13 10.67 7.82 -14.53
CA ALA A 13 10.35 7.97 -13.11
C ALA A 13 11.13 6.99 -12.18
N VAL A 14 11.61 5.87 -12.72
CA VAL A 14 12.35 4.84 -11.95
C VAL A 14 13.84 5.20 -11.82
N VAL A 15 14.37 6.09 -12.67
CA VAL A 15 15.80 6.48 -12.68
C VAL A 15 16.07 7.69 -11.79
N ALA A 16 15.08 8.57 -11.62
CA ALA A 16 15.19 9.77 -10.76
C ALA A 16 15.32 9.45 -9.26
N HIS A 17 14.90 8.25 -8.81
CA HIS A 17 14.93 7.87 -7.39
C HIS A 17 16.27 7.30 -6.88
N ARG A 18 17.30 7.21 -7.73
CA ARG A 18 18.56 6.52 -7.38
C ARG A 18 19.65 7.41 -6.77
N ASN A 19 19.41 8.71 -6.56
CA ASN A 19 20.46 9.68 -6.26
C ASN A 19 20.60 10.19 -4.80
N SER A 20 19.76 9.78 -3.85
CA SER A 20 19.94 10.22 -2.44
C SER A 20 20.76 9.22 -1.63
N ARG A 21 22.09 9.17 -1.82
CA ARG A 21 22.95 8.18 -1.14
C ARG A 21 23.09 8.39 0.38
N ALA A 22 22.82 9.60 0.89
CA ALA A 22 22.75 9.88 2.33
C ALA A 22 21.35 9.62 2.90
N ASP A 23 20.30 10.09 2.22
CA ASP A 23 18.91 9.84 2.65
C ASP A 23 18.56 8.35 2.59
N ASN A 24 19.13 7.57 1.65
CA ASN A 24 18.83 6.15 1.55
C ASN A 24 19.18 5.37 2.82
N VAL A 25 20.26 5.70 3.53
CA VAL A 25 20.64 4.92 4.73
C VAL A 25 19.74 5.28 5.91
N GLN A 26 19.55 6.57 6.17
CA GLN A 26 18.65 7.02 7.23
C GLN A 26 17.20 6.64 6.96
N LEU A 27 16.73 6.76 5.71
CA LEU A 27 15.38 6.35 5.29
C LEU A 27 15.22 4.84 5.34
N ARG A 28 16.24 4.04 4.99
CA ARG A 28 16.18 2.57 5.14
C ARG A 28 16.18 2.14 6.59
N ILE A 29 16.92 2.81 7.46
CA ILE A 29 16.92 2.55 8.90
C ILE A 29 15.57 2.96 9.49
N ALA A 30 15.06 4.15 9.14
CA ALA A 30 13.74 4.61 9.54
C ALA A 30 12.65 3.63 9.06
N ASP A 31 12.70 3.19 7.80
CA ASP A 31 11.79 2.21 7.24
C ASP A 31 11.86 0.85 7.94
N ALA A 32 13.08 0.41 8.28
CA ALA A 32 13.29 -0.84 9.01
C ALA A 32 12.74 -0.75 10.43
N ILE A 33 13.01 0.35 11.14
CA ILE A 33 12.49 0.61 12.49
C ILE A 33 10.97 0.71 12.46
N THR A 34 10.41 1.46 11.51
CA THR A 34 8.97 1.59 11.31
C THR A 34 8.30 0.24 11.03
N LYS A 35 8.90 -0.58 10.17
CA LYS A 35 8.38 -1.92 9.87
C LYS A 35 8.51 -2.87 11.08
N PHE A 36 9.58 -2.73 11.84
CA PHE A 36 9.84 -3.52 13.05
C PHE A 36 8.87 -3.14 14.20
N ALA A 37 8.70 -1.84 14.47
CA ALA A 37 7.80 -1.31 15.50
C ALA A 37 6.32 -1.63 15.22
N GLY A 38 5.92 -1.71 13.95
CA GLY A 38 4.57 -2.12 13.54
C GLY A 38 4.31 -3.64 13.55
N SER A 39 5.26 -4.46 14.02
CA SER A 39 5.19 -5.92 13.90
C SER A 39 5.03 -6.64 15.25
N MET A 40 4.27 -7.73 15.29
CA MET A 40 4.11 -8.60 16.47
C MET A 40 5.41 -9.08 17.16
N PRO A 41 6.53 -9.39 16.47
CA PRO A 41 7.76 -9.83 17.14
C PRO A 41 8.39 -8.76 18.04
N PHE A 42 8.13 -7.48 17.80
CA PHE A 42 8.60 -6.40 18.69
C PHE A 42 8.01 -6.54 20.09
N VAL A 43 6.70 -6.84 20.19
CA VAL A 43 6.00 -7.02 21.47
C VAL A 43 6.59 -8.19 22.25
N TYR A 44 6.89 -9.30 21.58
CA TYR A 44 7.51 -10.47 22.23
C TYR A 44 8.93 -10.18 22.70
N LEU A 45 9.74 -9.46 21.91
CA LEU A 45 11.08 -9.05 22.32
C LEU A 45 11.03 -8.18 23.58
N HIS A 46 10.16 -7.17 23.62
CA HIS A 46 9.97 -6.30 24.78
C HIS A 46 9.49 -7.07 26.00
N ALA A 47 8.51 -7.97 25.84
CA ALA A 47 8.02 -8.79 26.94
C ALA A 47 9.13 -9.66 27.55
N VAL A 48 9.95 -10.32 26.72
CA VAL A 48 11.07 -11.13 27.19
C VAL A 48 12.14 -10.27 27.85
N ALA A 49 12.49 -9.12 27.25
CA ALA A 49 13.46 -8.19 27.83
C ALA A 49 13.02 -7.69 29.21
N PHE A 50 11.75 -7.33 29.37
CA PHE A 50 11.17 -6.93 30.66
C PHE A 50 11.25 -8.05 31.71
N VAL A 51 10.87 -9.28 31.34
CA VAL A 51 10.91 -10.44 32.24
C VAL A 51 12.34 -10.76 32.66
N VAL A 52 13.27 -10.78 31.71
CA VAL A 52 14.69 -11.04 31.97
C VAL A 52 15.28 -9.95 32.88
N TRP A 53 14.96 -8.68 32.62
CA TRP A 53 15.43 -7.56 33.43
C TRP A 53 14.89 -7.59 34.86
N MET A 54 13.58 -7.83 35.03
CA MET A 54 12.94 -7.97 36.34
C MET A 54 13.58 -9.04 37.21
N LEU A 55 14.03 -10.14 36.59
CA LEU A 55 14.57 -11.29 37.30
C LEU A 55 16.07 -11.18 37.61
N LEU A 56 16.84 -10.42 36.81
CA LEU A 56 18.30 -10.45 36.88
C LEU A 56 18.96 -9.15 37.38
N LEU A 57 18.33 -7.97 37.28
CA LEU A 57 19.09 -6.71 37.25
C LEU A 57 18.85 -5.67 38.34
N GLU A 58 17.85 -5.74 39.24
CA GLU A 58 17.70 -4.65 40.24
C GLU A 58 17.02 -5.03 41.57
N SER A 59 17.61 -4.57 42.69
CA SER A 59 17.07 -4.70 44.07
C SER A 59 16.22 -3.50 44.54
N SER A 60 16.13 -2.41 43.75
CA SER A 60 15.30 -1.22 44.01
C SER A 60 14.67 -0.68 42.70
N PRO A 61 13.57 -1.30 42.20
CA PRO A 61 13.18 -1.18 40.80
C PRO A 61 12.46 0.12 40.38
N TRP A 62 11.72 0.75 41.28
CA TRP A 62 10.50 1.46 40.85
C TRP A 62 10.67 2.85 40.23
N PRO A 63 11.49 3.79 40.75
CA PRO A 63 11.47 5.18 40.25
C PRO A 63 12.20 5.37 38.92
N THR A 64 13.31 4.65 38.72
CA THR A 64 14.15 4.79 37.51
C THR A 64 13.52 4.06 36.32
N LEU A 65 12.83 2.95 36.56
CA LEU A 65 12.13 2.18 35.52
C LEU A 65 11.01 3.00 34.86
N THR A 66 10.11 3.59 35.65
CA THR A 66 8.98 4.36 35.09
C THR A 66 9.46 5.56 34.29
N LEU A 67 10.58 6.19 34.69
CA LEU A 67 11.16 7.28 33.94
C LEU A 67 11.69 6.83 32.57
N VAL A 68 12.51 5.78 32.53
CA VAL A 68 13.10 5.28 31.26
C VAL A 68 12.04 4.68 30.36
N VAL A 69 11.13 3.88 30.90
CA VAL A 69 10.05 3.23 30.14
C VAL A 69 9.04 4.26 29.61
N SER A 70 8.73 5.32 30.36
CA SER A 70 7.85 6.37 29.85
C SER A 70 8.48 7.12 28.68
N LEU A 71 9.79 7.42 28.75
CA LEU A 71 10.53 8.02 27.64
C LEU A 71 10.52 7.08 26.42
N GLU A 72 10.81 5.80 26.61
CA GLU A 72 10.82 4.79 25.55
C GLU A 72 9.42 4.65 24.90
N ALA A 73 8.36 4.64 25.70
CA ALA A 73 6.98 4.55 25.21
C ALA A 73 6.60 5.75 24.32
N ILE A 74 7.06 6.97 24.64
CA ILE A 74 6.86 8.15 23.78
C ILE A 74 7.53 7.95 22.42
N PHE A 75 8.78 7.48 22.41
CA PHE A 75 9.50 7.18 21.16
C PHE A 75 8.79 6.09 20.34
N LEU A 76 8.36 5.00 20.98
CA LEU A 76 7.64 3.91 20.31
C LEU A 76 6.31 4.38 19.72
N SER A 77 5.54 5.17 20.47
CA SER A 77 4.29 5.76 19.97
C SER A 77 4.53 6.65 18.75
N ALA A 78 5.57 7.51 18.79
CA ALA A 78 5.95 8.34 17.65
C ALA A 78 6.38 7.48 16.44
N PHE A 79 7.17 6.43 16.63
CA PHE A 79 7.58 5.52 15.55
C PHE A 79 6.41 4.73 14.96
N VAL A 80 5.49 4.26 15.80
CA VAL A 80 4.24 3.61 15.35
C VAL A 80 3.39 4.58 14.55
N MET A 81 3.22 5.82 15.02
CA MET A 81 2.46 6.86 14.33
C MET A 81 3.07 7.21 12.97
N ILE A 82 4.40 7.32 12.88
CA ILE A 82 5.11 7.49 11.61
C ILE A 82 4.83 6.31 10.66
N GLY A 83 4.83 5.09 11.18
CA GLY A 83 4.51 3.88 10.41
C GLY A 83 3.09 3.85 9.90
N GLN A 84 2.13 4.22 10.76
CA GLN A 84 0.73 4.35 10.39
C GLN A 84 0.53 5.42 9.32
N ASN A 85 1.14 6.60 9.47
CA ASN A 85 1.04 7.69 8.49
C ASN A 85 1.57 7.27 7.11
N ARG A 86 2.65 6.50 7.07
CA ARG A 86 3.22 5.99 5.81
C ARG A 86 2.36 4.89 5.18
N GLN A 87 1.82 3.97 5.98
CA GLN A 87 0.88 2.98 5.49
C GLN A 87 -0.40 3.64 4.96
N ALA A 88 -0.91 4.66 5.65
CA ALA A 88 -2.06 5.44 5.21
C ALA A 88 -1.81 6.12 3.86
N ALA A 89 -0.66 6.76 3.67
CA ALA A 89 -0.29 7.36 2.40
C ALA A 89 -0.22 6.33 1.25
N PHE A 90 0.38 5.16 1.51
CA PHE A 90 0.43 4.09 0.50
C PHE A 90 -0.97 3.53 0.17
N GLN A 91 -1.80 3.32 1.19
CA GLN A 91 -3.19 2.87 1.00
C GLN A 91 -4.01 3.89 0.22
N GLN A 92 -3.79 5.19 0.44
CA GLN A 92 -4.48 6.24 -0.29
C GLN A 92 -4.07 6.26 -1.77
N ILE A 93 -2.78 6.17 -2.08
CA ILE A 93 -2.29 6.07 -3.47
C ILE A 93 -2.89 4.84 -4.17
N LYS A 94 -2.92 3.70 -3.47
CA LYS A 94 -3.51 2.48 -4.01
C LYS A 94 -5.02 2.65 -4.26
N ALA A 95 -5.75 3.23 -3.31
CA ALA A 95 -7.18 3.48 -3.45
C ALA A 95 -7.49 4.42 -4.62
N ASP A 96 -6.70 5.48 -4.81
CA ASP A 96 -6.88 6.41 -5.94
C ASP A 96 -6.65 5.71 -7.28
N HIS A 97 -5.64 4.84 -7.39
CA HIS A 97 -5.40 4.05 -8.60
C HIS A 97 -6.53 3.06 -8.87
N ASP A 98 -6.92 2.29 -7.84
CA ASP A 98 -8.01 1.30 -7.93
C ASP A 98 -9.33 1.99 -8.32
N PHE A 99 -9.58 3.23 -7.83
CA PHE A 99 -10.76 4.03 -8.19
C PHE A 99 -10.78 4.41 -9.67
N VAL A 100 -9.65 4.89 -10.22
CA VAL A 100 -9.55 5.29 -11.63
C VAL A 100 -9.75 4.09 -12.56
N GLU A 101 -9.18 2.94 -12.21
CA GLU A 101 -9.34 1.69 -12.96
C GLU A 101 -10.81 1.24 -12.98
N GLN A 102 -11.46 1.23 -11.80
CA GLN A 102 -12.88 0.90 -11.69
C GLN A 102 -13.78 1.88 -12.45
N GLU A 103 -13.51 3.19 -12.40
CA GLU A 103 -14.30 4.18 -13.15
C GLU A 103 -14.20 3.93 -14.66
N LEU A 104 -13.00 3.61 -15.15
CA LEU A 104 -12.78 3.31 -16.58
C LEU A 104 -13.48 2.01 -16.99
N GLU A 105 -13.42 0.97 -16.16
CA GLU A 105 -14.15 -0.28 -16.39
C GLU A 105 -15.67 -0.07 -16.40
N LEU A 106 -16.21 0.73 -15.48
CA LEU A 106 -17.64 1.05 -15.41
C LEU A 106 -18.11 1.83 -16.63
N ARG A 107 -17.34 2.84 -17.07
CA ARG A 107 -17.64 3.59 -18.30
C ARG A 107 -17.65 2.67 -19.51
N THR A 108 -16.63 1.83 -19.64
CA THR A 108 -16.53 0.87 -20.75
C THR A 108 -17.69 -0.11 -20.75
N ASN A 109 -18.06 -0.69 -19.60
CA ASN A 109 -19.22 -1.57 -19.47
C ASN A 109 -20.54 -0.85 -19.84
N THR A 110 -20.69 0.40 -19.43
CA THR A 110 -21.88 1.20 -19.75
C THR A 110 -21.98 1.47 -21.26
N GLU A 111 -20.86 1.79 -21.91
CA GLU A 111 -20.79 1.98 -23.35
C GLU A 111 -21.08 0.69 -24.12
N LEU A 112 -20.50 -0.43 -23.70
CA LEU A 112 -20.79 -1.76 -24.26
C LEU A 112 -22.27 -2.10 -24.12
N THR A 113 -22.86 -1.88 -22.94
CA THR A 113 -24.29 -2.12 -22.70
C THR A 113 -25.15 -1.26 -23.62
N ARG A 114 -24.81 0.02 -23.79
CA ARG A 114 -25.52 0.92 -24.72
C ARG A 114 -25.39 0.44 -26.16
N ALA A 115 -24.20 0.04 -26.59
CA ALA A 115 -23.96 -0.47 -27.93
C ALA A 115 -24.77 -1.76 -28.18
N ILE A 116 -24.78 -2.69 -27.23
CA ILE A 116 -25.59 -3.92 -27.30
C ILE A 116 -27.08 -3.58 -27.39
N HIS A 117 -27.56 -2.64 -26.58
CA HIS A 117 -28.96 -2.22 -26.60
C HIS A 117 -29.35 -1.62 -27.97
N LEU A 118 -28.50 -0.75 -28.54
CA LEU A 118 -28.72 -0.16 -29.86
C LEU A 118 -28.74 -1.24 -30.96
N MET A 119 -27.75 -2.14 -30.98
CA MET A 119 -27.69 -3.24 -31.95
C MET A 119 -28.90 -4.17 -31.83
N THR A 120 -29.32 -4.48 -30.60
CA THR A 120 -30.49 -5.33 -30.33
C THR A 120 -31.78 -4.68 -30.81
N THR A 121 -31.93 -3.37 -30.60
CA THR A 121 -33.10 -2.60 -31.03
C THR A 121 -33.18 -2.52 -32.55
N GLU A 122 -32.06 -2.26 -33.22
CA GLU A 122 -32.01 -2.21 -34.68
C GLU A 122 -32.25 -3.59 -35.32
N LEU A 123 -31.70 -4.66 -34.75
CA LEU A 123 -32.02 -6.04 -35.15
C LEU A 123 -33.51 -6.33 -35.01
N HIS A 124 -34.11 -5.98 -33.87
CA HIS A 124 -35.53 -6.19 -33.63
C HIS A 124 -36.40 -5.41 -34.64
N ARG A 125 -36.05 -4.16 -34.94
CA ARG A 125 -36.74 -3.33 -35.93
C ARG A 125 -36.73 -3.97 -37.32
N ARG A 126 -35.56 -4.38 -37.81
CA ARG A 126 -35.41 -5.04 -39.12
C ARG A 126 -36.16 -6.35 -39.21
N LEU A 127 -36.15 -7.14 -38.13
CA LEU A 127 -36.83 -8.43 -38.08
C LEU A 127 -38.36 -8.27 -38.15
N ILE A 128 -38.91 -7.19 -37.56
CA ILE A 128 -40.34 -6.85 -37.68
C ILE A 128 -40.68 -6.34 -39.09
N GLU A 129 -39.84 -5.51 -39.69
CA GLU A 129 -40.02 -5.02 -41.07
C GLU A 129 -40.01 -6.20 -42.07
N ASP A 130 -39.03 -7.10 -42.02
CA ASP A 130 -38.93 -8.29 -42.88
C ASP A 130 -40.12 -9.25 -42.71
N ALA A 131 -40.72 -9.31 -41.52
CA ALA A 131 -41.90 -10.13 -41.23
C ALA A 131 -43.21 -9.48 -41.71
N ALA A 132 -43.24 -8.16 -41.90
CA ALA A 132 -44.40 -7.43 -42.40
C ALA A 132 -44.48 -7.39 -43.93
N GLU A 133 -43.37 -7.61 -44.63
CA GLU A 133 -43.28 -7.67 -46.08
C GLU A 133 -43.56 -9.07 -46.69
N GLN A 134 -43.73 -10.10 -45.85
CA GLN A 134 -44.10 -11.48 -46.23
C GLN A 134 -45.58 -11.76 -46.03
#